data_AF-A0A8D8K9S0-F1
#
_entry.id   AF-A0A8D8K9S0-F1
#
_cell.length_a   1.000
_cell.length_b   1.000
_cell.length_c   1.000
_cell.angle_alpha   90.00
_cell.angle_beta   90.00
_cell.angle_gamma   90.00
#
_symmetry.space_group_name_H-M   'P 1'
#
loop_
_entity.id
_entity.type
_entity.pdbx_description
1 polymer ?
#
loop_
_entity_poly.entity_id
_entity_poly.type
_entity_poly.pdbx_seq_one_letter_code
_entity_poly.pdbx_strand_id
1 'polypeptide(L)'
;DIGKTLPRGVNGRFVTMKPRTPTVAARFSDSLQQLLQSMAKCNPWFVRCVKPNNDKQALRMDMPCVLQQLRYLGMLDTIKIRQCGYPVRLRFQHFVERYKHMLRTPLPRGTP
;
A
#
# COMPACT_ATOMS: atom_id res chain seq x y z
N ASP A 1 31.87 -0.55 3.27
CA ASP A 1 33.08 0.07 2.69
C ASP A 1 32.81 0.73 1.37
N ILE A 2 33.17 2.01 1.25
CA ILE A 2 33.67 2.76 0.07
C ILE A 2 33.71 4.22 0.54
N GLY A 3 34.92 4.65 0.92
CA GLY A 3 35.20 5.94 1.49
C GLY A 3 34.90 7.08 0.52
N LYS A 4 34.20 8.11 1.02
CA LYS A 4 34.20 9.43 0.38
C LYS A 4 35.44 10.18 0.83
N THR A 5 36.49 10.14 0.03
CA THR A 5 37.70 10.94 0.23
C THR A 5 37.35 12.43 0.07
N LEU A 6 37.54 13.23 1.12
CA LEU A 6 37.33 14.68 1.12
C LEU A 6 38.51 15.39 0.44
N PRO A 7 38.31 16.51 -0.26
CA PRO A 7 39.42 17.31 -0.79
C PRO A 7 40.23 17.90 0.37
N ARG A 8 41.56 17.82 0.29
CA ARG A 8 42.48 18.50 1.23
C ARG A 8 42.26 20.00 1.11
N GLY A 9 41.78 20.64 2.19
CA GLY A 9 41.86 22.08 2.32
C GLY A 9 43.33 22.53 2.45
N VAL A 10 43.63 23.73 1.97
CA VAL A 10 44.98 24.31 1.84
C VAL A 10 45.79 24.33 3.16
N ASN A 11 45.12 24.15 4.31
CA ASN A 11 45.73 24.16 5.64
C ASN A 11 45.72 22.80 6.37
N GLY A 12 45.62 21.68 5.66
CA GLY A 12 45.78 20.33 6.25
C GLY A 12 44.71 19.90 7.26
N ARG A 13 43.66 20.71 7.47
CA ARG A 13 42.58 20.42 8.42
C ARG A 13 41.48 19.62 7.69
N PHE A 14 41.23 18.39 8.13
CA PHE A 14 40.08 17.61 7.67
C PHE A 14 38.79 18.31 8.11
N VAL A 15 38.05 18.89 7.15
CA VAL A 15 36.70 19.40 7.41
C VAL A 15 35.78 18.19 7.50
N THR A 16 35.52 17.72 8.73
CA THR A 16 34.44 16.76 8.93
C THR A 16 33.13 17.50 8.70
N MET A 17 32.52 17.29 7.53
CA MET A 17 31.14 17.72 7.28
C MET A 17 30.27 17.01 8.31
N LYS A 18 29.89 17.71 9.40
CA LYS A 18 28.92 17.22 10.36
C LYS A 18 27.70 16.73 9.57
N PRO A 19 27.20 15.50 9.78
CA PRO A 19 26.01 15.02 9.11
C PRO A 19 24.93 16.08 9.30
N ARG A 20 24.41 16.62 8.19
CA ARG A 20 23.34 17.62 8.25
C ARG A 20 22.17 16.98 8.99
N THR A 21 21.67 17.67 10.01
CA THR A 21 20.44 17.26 10.68
C THR A 21 19.34 17.12 9.63
N PRO A 22 18.60 16.00 9.61
CA PRO A 22 17.59 15.80 8.58
C PRO A 22 16.50 16.85 8.69
N THR A 23 16.03 17.34 7.55
CA THR A 23 14.90 18.27 7.50
C THR A 23 13.63 17.58 7.99
N VAL A 24 12.64 18.37 8.40
CA VAL A 24 11.31 17.85 8.77
C VAL A 24 10.73 17.02 7.62
N ALA A 25 10.89 17.46 6.37
CA ALA A 25 10.44 16.73 5.19
C ALA A 25 11.15 15.37 5.04
N ALA A 26 12.46 15.31 5.29
CA ALA A 26 13.21 14.05 5.24
C ALA A 26 12.70 13.06 6.31
N ARG A 27 12.50 13.54 7.55
CA ARG A 27 11.94 12.70 8.62
C ARG A 27 10.53 12.20 8.31
N PHE A 28 9.67 13.08 7.79
CA PHE A 28 8.30 12.71 7.41
C PHE A 28 8.28 11.65 6.29
N SER A 29 9.14 11.80 5.28
CA SER A 29 9.30 10.82 4.21
C SER A 29 9.73 9.45 4.75
N ASP A 30 10.72 9.43 5.65
CA ASP A 30 11.18 8.20 6.29
C ASP A 30 10.05 7.52 7.08
N SER A 31 9.26 8.29 7.84
CA SER A 31 8.10 7.78 8.58
C SER A 31 7.03 7.20 7.66
N LEU A 32 6.73 7.85 6.52
CA LEU A 32 5.79 7.33 5.53
C LEU A 32 6.29 6.01 4.91
N GLN A 33 7.58 5.91 4.61
CA GLN A 33 8.14 4.69 4.04
C GLN A 33 8.07 3.52 5.03
N GLN A 34 8.38 3.76 6.30
CA GLN A 34 8.27 2.75 7.35
C GLN A 34 6.82 2.27 7.55
N LEU A 35 5.85 3.18 7.47
CA LEU A 35 4.43 2.85 7.52
C LEU A 35 4.03 1.94 6.34
N LEU A 36 4.40 2.29 5.11
CA LEU A 36 4.08 1.50 3.92
C LEU A 36 4.70 0.09 3.98
N GLN A 37 5.95 -0.02 4.45
CA GLN A 37 6.60 -1.32 4.65
C GLN A 37 5.88 -2.19 5.68
N SER A 38 5.35 -1.58 6.74
CA SER A 38 4.60 -2.30 7.77
C SER A 38 3.25 -2.78 7.24
N MET A 39 2.52 -1.91 6.53
CA MET A 39 1.23 -2.25 5.93
C MET A 39 1.34 -3.35 4.87
N ALA A 40 2.43 -3.38 4.09
CA ALA A 40 2.66 -4.38 3.05
C ALA A 40 2.79 -5.82 3.58
N LYS A 41 3.08 -6.00 4.87
CA LYS A 41 3.18 -7.31 5.53
C LYS A 41 1.84 -7.85 6.02
N CYS A 42 0.78 -7.05 5.98
CA CYS A 42 -0.53 -7.38 6.51
C CYS A 42 -1.53 -7.71 5.38
N ASN A 43 -2.66 -8.32 5.76
CA ASN A 43 -3.81 -8.43 4.85
C ASN A 43 -4.62 -7.12 4.87
N PRO A 44 -4.73 -6.39 3.75
CA PRO A 44 -5.34 -5.07 3.74
C PRO A 44 -6.87 -5.15 3.76
N TRP A 45 -7.47 -4.25 4.54
CA TRP A 45 -8.90 -3.95 4.52
C TRP A 45 -9.09 -2.48 4.11
N PHE A 46 -10.01 -2.21 3.19
CA PHE A 46 -10.20 -0.88 2.62
C PHE A 46 -11.52 -0.27 3.07
N VAL A 47 -11.46 0.89 3.72
CA VAL A 47 -12.62 1.72 4.06
C VAL A 47 -12.50 3.05 3.31
N ARG A 48 -13.59 3.48 2.67
CA ARG A 48 -13.65 4.73 1.90
C ARG A 48 -14.75 5.61 2.48
N CYS A 49 -14.35 6.72 3.08
CA CYS A 49 -15.29 7.71 3.60
C CYS A 49 -15.71 8.66 2.47
N VAL A 50 -17.01 8.98 2.39
CA VAL A 50 -17.57 9.92 1.42
C VAL A 50 -18.30 11.02 2.19
N LYS A 51 -17.95 12.27 1.92
CA LYS A 51 -18.63 13.43 2.49
C LYS A 51 -19.94 13.67 1.72
N PRO A 52 -21.12 13.64 2.37
CA PRO A 52 -22.39 13.70 1.65
C PRO A 52 -22.72 15.11 1.13
N ASN A 53 -22.29 16.17 1.83
CA ASN A 53 -22.46 17.57 1.43
C ASN A 53 -21.45 18.48 2.15
N ASN A 54 -21.22 19.69 1.63
CA ASN A 54 -20.29 20.64 2.24
C ASN A 54 -20.87 21.47 3.40
N ASP A 55 -22.20 21.63 3.41
CA ASP A 55 -22.94 22.46 4.37
C ASP A 55 -23.10 21.80 5.76
N LYS A 56 -22.58 20.57 5.93
CA LYS A 56 -22.70 19.75 7.15
C LYS A 56 -24.16 19.47 7.54
N GLN A 57 -25.06 19.47 6.57
CA GLN A 57 -26.47 19.17 6.79
C GLN A 57 -26.69 17.67 6.93
N ALA A 58 -27.42 17.24 7.95
CA ALA A 58 -27.81 15.85 8.10
C ALA A 58 -28.77 15.44 6.96
N LEU A 59 -28.69 14.17 6.54
CA LEU A 59 -29.60 13.57 5.54
C LEU A 59 -29.64 14.24 4.15
N ARG A 60 -28.73 15.17 3.86
CA ARG A 60 -28.59 15.81 2.55
C ARG A 60 -27.45 15.17 1.77
N MET A 61 -27.71 14.80 0.51
CA MET A 61 -26.67 14.32 -0.40
C MET A 61 -26.53 15.25 -1.61
N ASP A 62 -25.35 15.84 -1.75
CA ASP A 62 -24.95 16.64 -2.90
C ASP A 62 -24.30 15.72 -3.95
N MET A 63 -25.09 15.39 -4.97
CA MET A 63 -24.70 14.42 -5.99
C MET A 63 -23.44 14.82 -6.78
N PRO A 64 -23.30 16.07 -7.29
CA PRO A 64 -22.05 16.54 -7.87
C PRO A 64 -20.82 16.33 -6.98
N CYS A 65 -20.92 16.71 -5.70
CA CYS A 65 -19.82 16.57 -4.75
C CYS A 65 -19.45 15.09 -4.52
N VAL A 66 -20.44 14.24 -4.28
CA VAL A 66 -20.23 12.79 -4.09
C VAL A 66 -19.65 12.15 -5.34
N LEU A 67 -20.14 12.49 -6.53
CA LEU A 67 -19.66 11.92 -7.78
C LEU A 67 -18.21 12.31 -8.07
N GLN A 68 -17.82 13.55 -7.78
CA GLN A 68 -16.42 13.98 -7.87
C GLN A 68 -15.53 13.16 -6.92
N GLN A 69 -16.00 12.91 -5.69
CA GLN A 69 -15.29 12.04 -4.74
C GLN A 69 -15.10 10.63 -5.27
N LEU A 70 -16.15 10.00 -5.79
CA LEU A 70 -16.06 8.66 -6.34
C LEU A 70 -15.08 8.56 -7.51
N ARG A 71 -14.97 9.62 -8.32
CA ARG A 71 -14.01 9.70 -9.44
C ARG A 71 -12.57 9.81 -8.95
N TYR A 72 -12.23 10.80 -8.10
CA TYR A 72 -10.84 10.95 -7.65
C TYR A 72 -10.39 9.83 -6.71
N LEU A 73 -11.31 9.19 -5.99
CA LEU A 73 -11.02 7.99 -5.19
C LEU A 73 -10.82 6.74 -6.06
N GLY A 74 -11.12 6.80 -7.37
CA GLY A 74 -11.02 5.66 -8.29
C GLY A 74 -12.03 4.56 -8.00
N MET A 75 -13.16 4.87 -7.37
CA MET A 75 -14.15 3.86 -6.98
C MET A 75 -14.84 3.24 -8.19
N LEU A 76 -15.13 4.04 -9.22
CA LEU A 76 -15.77 3.54 -10.45
C LEU A 76 -14.86 2.55 -11.19
N ASP A 77 -13.56 2.83 -11.25
CA ASP A 77 -12.58 1.94 -11.88
C ASP A 77 -12.33 0.70 -11.03
N THR A 78 -12.27 0.86 -9.71
CA THR A 78 -12.17 -0.27 -8.77
C THR A 78 -13.33 -1.23 -8.93
N ILE A 79 -14.57 -0.74 -9.09
CA ILE A 79 -15.75 -1.57 -9.34
C ILE A 79 -15.59 -2.36 -10.65
N LYS A 80 -15.18 -1.71 -11.74
CA LYS A 80 -14.94 -2.37 -13.03
C LYS A 80 -13.88 -3.47 -12.93
N ILE A 81 -12.74 -3.17 -12.30
CA ILE A 81 -11.65 -4.15 -12.11
C ILE A 81 -12.12 -5.35 -11.27
N ARG A 82 -12.90 -5.10 -10.22
CA ARG A 82 -13.45 -6.16 -9.37
C ARG A 82 -14.50 -7.00 -10.10
N GLN A 83 -15.25 -6.39 -11.01
CA GLN A 83 -16.27 -7.07 -11.82
C GLN A 83 -15.65 -8.00 -12.86
N CYS A 84 -14.58 -7.58 -13.55
CA CYS A 84 -13.92 -8.41 -14.56
C CYS A 84 -12.88 -9.39 -13.98
N GLY A 85 -12.54 -9.25 -12.70
CA GLY A 85 -11.56 -10.07 -12.02
C GLY A 85 -12.16 -11.15 -11.10
N TYR A 86 -11.28 -12.02 -10.59
CA TYR A 86 -11.63 -12.99 -9.56
C TYR A 86 -11.24 -12.47 -8.17
N PRO A 87 -12.17 -12.48 -7.18
CA PRO A 87 -11.92 -11.92 -5.85
C PRO A 87 -10.97 -12.76 -5.00
N VAL A 88 -10.89 -14.07 -5.26
CA VAL A 88 -10.05 -15.02 -4.52
C VAL A 88 -8.95 -15.55 -5.43
N ARG A 89 -7.70 -15.46 -4.97
CA ARG A 89 -6.53 -16.01 -5.66
C ARG A 89 -5.76 -16.86 -4.65
N LEU A 90 -5.78 -18.17 -4.85
CA LEU A 90 -5.08 -19.12 -4.01
C LEU A 90 -4.00 -19.82 -4.84
N ARG A 91 -2.84 -20.06 -4.23
CA ARG A 91 -1.85 -20.98 -4.81
C ARG A 91 -2.45 -22.37 -4.84
N PHE A 92 -2.16 -23.12 -5.89
CA PHE A 92 -2.72 -24.45 -6.11
C PHE A 92 -2.54 -25.37 -4.89
N GLN A 93 -1.33 -25.46 -4.36
CA GLN A 93 -1.03 -26.28 -3.17
C GLN A 93 -1.92 -25.93 -1.96
N HIS A 94 -2.13 -24.63 -1.70
CA HIS A 94 -2.98 -24.17 -0.59
C HIS A 94 -4.46 -24.48 -0.85
N PHE A 95 -4.89 -24.41 -2.12
CA PHE A 95 -6.25 -24.76 -2.51
C PHE A 95 -6.51 -26.25 -2.25
N VAL A 96 -5.62 -27.14 -2.73
CA VAL A 96 -5.76 -28.58 -2.53
C VAL A 96 -5.71 -28.93 -1.04
N GLU A 97 -4.75 -28.40 -0.30
CA GLU A 97 -4.64 -28.67 1.14
C GLU A 97 -5.92 -28.30 1.89
N ARG A 98 -6.52 -27.15 1.56
CA ARG A 98 -7.75 -26.65 2.19
C ARG A 98 -9.00 -27.44 1.80
N TYR A 99 -9.12 -27.85 0.54
CA TYR A 99 -10.38 -28.34 -0.03
C TYR A 99 -10.41 -29.83 -0.35
N LYS A 100 -9.28 -30.55 -0.29
CA LYS A 100 -9.20 -32.01 -0.56
C LYS A 100 -10.18 -32.84 0.28
N HIS A 101 -10.49 -32.41 1.50
CA HIS A 101 -11.39 -33.11 2.41
C HIS A 101 -12.87 -33.01 1.99
N MET A 102 -13.22 -32.10 1.09
CA MET A 102 -14.56 -32.01 0.53
C MET A 102 -14.79 -33.02 -0.61
N LEU A 103 -13.72 -33.67 -1.09
CA LEU A 103 -13.82 -34.68 -2.14
C LEU A 103 -14.27 -36.01 -1.53
N ARG A 104 -15.25 -36.66 -2.19
CA ARG A 104 -15.67 -38.03 -1.84
C ARG A 104 -14.62 -39.09 -2.19
N THR A 105 -13.73 -38.77 -3.13
CA THR A 105 -12.72 -39.69 -3.64
C THR A 105 -11.33 -39.14 -3.36
N PRO A 106 -10.38 -39.95 -2.85
CA PRO A 106 -9.01 -39.51 -2.63
C PRO A 106 -8.34 -39.06 -3.93
N LEU A 107 -7.54 -38.00 -3.87
CA LEU A 107 -6.72 -37.56 -5.00
C LEU A 107 -5.62 -38.60 -5.29
N PRO A 108 -5.36 -38.95 -6.58
CA PRO A 108 -4.25 -39.81 -6.96
C PRO A 108 -2.91 -39.22 -6.48
N ARG A 109 -1.99 -40.07 -6.00
CA ARG A 109 -0.66 -39.63 -5.61
C ARG A 109 0.12 -39.21 -6.87
N GLY A 110 0.55 -37.95 -6.94
CA GLY A 110 1.39 -37.43 -8.04
C GLY A 110 0.71 -36.44 -8.98
N THR A 111 -0.56 -36.09 -8.78
CA THR A 111 -1.11 -34.88 -9.43
C THR A 111 -0.42 -33.64 -8.85
N PRO A 112 0.09 -32.72 -9.70
CA PRO A 112 0.69 -31.46 -9.25
C PRO A 112 -0.29 -30.68 -8.39
#